data_AF-A0A0A2F007-F1
#
_entry.id   AF-A0A0A2F007-F1
#
_cell.length_a   1.000
_cell.length_b   1.000
_cell.length_c   1.000
_cell.angle_alpha   90.00
_cell.angle_beta   90.00
_cell.angle_gamma   90.00
#
_symmetry.space_group_name_H-M   'P 1'
#
loop_
_entity.id
_entity.type
_entity.pdbx_description
1 polymer ?
#
loop_
_entity_poly.entity_id
_entity_poly.type
_entity_poly.pdbx_seq_one_letter_code
_entity_poly.pdbx_strand_id
1 'polypeptide(L)'
;MNCFNHTQEPAVAQCSDCGKGLCSECAGKYQPILCTPCFQNRKRSEIWRSIFCMLFLIALFVIGFKWNFLATKGFEDMRWMSGYVLMAIWSGYLFVEKFIPYKMVAGTNGQWIVYYIIKLLLFVVIGVFTAPFTCLWAVYRVIRAFR
;
A
#
# COMPACT_ATOMS: atom_id res chain seq x y z
N MET A 1 23.02 -12.10 28.39
CA MET A 1 22.74 -10.84 27.66
C MET A 1 21.45 -10.28 28.25
N ASN A 2 21.45 -9.01 28.66
CA ASN A 2 20.32 -8.42 29.39
C ASN A 2 19.39 -7.67 28.43
N CYS A 3 18.17 -7.38 28.86
CA CYS A 3 17.20 -6.64 28.06
C CYS A 3 17.71 -5.22 27.75
N PHE A 4 17.53 -4.77 26.50
CA PHE A 4 17.92 -3.43 26.06
C PHE A 4 17.21 -2.31 26.85
N ASN A 5 15.99 -2.57 27.31
CA ASN A 5 15.19 -1.61 28.07
C ASN A 5 15.32 -1.80 29.59
N HIS A 6 15.63 -3.02 30.04
CA HIS A 6 15.76 -3.38 31.46
C HIS A 6 17.09 -4.12 31.66
N THR A 7 18.13 -3.38 32.03
CA THR A 7 19.48 -3.94 32.20
C THR A 7 19.58 -4.96 33.33
N GLN A 8 18.58 -5.01 34.22
CA GLN A 8 18.51 -5.94 35.36
C GLN A 8 17.80 -7.27 35.02
N GLU A 9 17.13 -7.36 33.87
CA GLU A 9 16.37 -8.56 33.49
C GLU A 9 17.06 -9.34 32.38
N PRO A 10 17.04 -10.69 32.42
CA PRO A 10 17.59 -11.52 31.37
C PRO A 10 16.75 -11.39 30.09
N ALA A 11 17.41 -11.31 28.94
CA ALA A 11 16.73 -11.32 27.65
C ALA A 11 16.22 -12.73 27.32
N VAL A 12 14.93 -12.85 26.99
CA VAL A 12 14.27 -14.11 26.58
C VAL A 12 13.92 -14.14 25.09
N ALA A 13 13.86 -12.98 24.44
CA ALA A 13 13.58 -12.84 23.02
C ALA A 13 14.48 -11.78 22.38
N GLN A 14 14.49 -11.71 21.05
CA GLN A 14 15.22 -10.69 20.29
C GLN A 14 14.25 -9.90 19.41
N CYS A 15 14.55 -8.62 19.21
CA CYS A 15 13.80 -7.77 18.28
C CYS A 15 14.02 -8.25 16.84
N SER A 16 12.95 -8.40 16.07
CA SER A 16 13.03 -8.82 14.66
C SER A 16 13.83 -7.87 13.77
N ASP A 17 13.83 -6.57 14.09
CA ASP A 17 14.39 -5.53 13.21
C ASP A 17 15.83 -5.15 13.57
N CYS A 18 16.21 -5.24 14.85
CA CYS A 18 17.53 -4.79 15.32
C CYS A 18 18.33 -5.87 16.05
N GLY A 19 17.79 -7.07 16.29
CA GLY A 19 18.47 -8.19 16.95
C GLY A 19 18.76 -7.99 18.44
N LYS A 20 18.41 -6.85 19.04
CA LYS A 20 18.64 -6.58 20.47
C LYS A 20 17.77 -7.49 21.35
N GLY A 21 18.30 -7.92 22.49
CA GLY A 21 17.58 -8.74 23.47
C GLY A 21 16.49 -7.97 24.22
N LEU A 22 15.33 -8.62 24.44
CA LEU A 22 14.18 -8.12 25.20
C LEU A 22 13.80 -9.11 26.30
N CYS A 23 13.36 -8.59 27.45
CA CYS A 23 12.76 -9.38 28.52
C CYS A 23 11.34 -9.84 28.13
N SER A 24 10.74 -10.74 28.92
CA SER A 24 9.42 -11.33 28.65
C SER A 24 8.33 -10.27 28.55
N GLU A 25 8.37 -9.27 29.44
CA GLU A 25 7.42 -8.16 29.43
C GLU A 25 7.53 -7.31 28.16
N CYS A 26 8.75 -6.96 27.76
CA CYS A 26 8.98 -6.18 26.55
C CYS A 26 8.65 -6.98 25.28
N ALA A 27 8.86 -8.29 25.28
CA ALA A 27 8.57 -9.17 24.15
C ALA A 27 7.05 -9.39 23.95
N GLY A 28 6.27 -9.42 25.04
CA GLY A 28 4.81 -9.57 24.98
C GLY A 28 4.06 -8.30 24.57
N LYS A 29 4.72 -7.14 24.58
CA LYS A 29 4.07 -5.84 24.38
C LYS A 29 3.64 -5.55 22.95
N TYR A 30 4.39 -6.03 21.96
CA TYR A 30 4.14 -5.77 20.55
C TYR A 30 4.20 -7.06 19.73
N GLN A 31 3.30 -7.20 18.75
CA GLN A 31 3.36 -8.26 17.76
C GLN A 31 3.58 -7.66 16.36
N PRO A 32 4.62 -8.07 15.61
CA PRO A 32 5.73 -8.96 16.01
C PRO A 32 6.64 -8.37 17.10
N ILE A 33 7.48 -9.21 17.74
CA ILE A 33 8.36 -8.84 18.87
C ILE A 33 9.32 -7.73 18.43
N LEU A 34 9.03 -6.51 18.89
CA LEU A 34 9.73 -5.30 18.48
C LEU A 34 10.15 -4.48 19.69
N CYS A 35 11.30 -3.82 19.57
CA CYS A 35 11.74 -2.81 20.52
C CYS A 35 10.86 -1.54 20.39
N THR A 36 10.61 -0.80 21.48
CA THR A 36 9.80 0.44 21.44
C THR A 36 10.24 1.42 20.34
N PRO A 37 11.55 1.74 20.15
CA PRO A 37 11.96 2.62 19.06
C PRO A 37 11.78 1.98 17.67
N CYS A 38 11.96 0.66 17.55
CA CYS A 38 11.74 -0.10 16.31
C CYS A 38 10.26 -0.03 15.90
N PHE A 39 9.36 -0.23 16.86
CA PHE A 39 7.91 -0.17 16.66
C PHE A 39 7.48 1.24 16.23
N GLN A 40 7.99 2.29 16.87
CA GLN A 40 7.70 3.67 16.47
C GLN A 40 8.20 3.98 15.06
N ASN A 41 9.39 3.51 14.69
CA ASN A 41 9.95 3.75 13.36
C ASN A 41 9.16 3.00 12.28
N ARG A 42 8.77 1.75 12.54
CA ARG A 42 7.89 0.97 11.65
C ARG A 42 6.51 1.63 11.50
N LYS A 43 5.91 2.07 12.61
CA LYS A 43 4.64 2.81 12.59
C LYS A 43 4.75 4.10 11.75
N ARG A 44 5.82 4.87 11.94
CA ARG A 44 6.08 6.10 11.18
C ARG A 44 6.27 5.82 9.69
N SER A 45 7.04 4.79 9.33
CA SER A 45 7.25 4.36 7.94
C SER A 45 5.94 3.96 7.26
N GLU A 46 5.09 3.19 7.94
CA GLU A 46 3.77 2.80 7.44
C GLU A 46 2.82 3.99 7.21
N ILE A 47 2.89 4.99 8.10
CA ILE A 47 2.14 6.25 7.95
C ILE A 47 2.66 7.04 6.75
N TRP A 48 3.97 7.24 6.65
CA TRP A 48 4.60 7.95 5.52
C TRP A 48 4.30 7.27 4.18
N ARG A 49 4.37 5.94 4.12
CA ARG A 49 3.98 5.17 2.94
C ARG A 49 2.52 5.45 2.55
N SER A 50 1.62 5.50 3.52
CA SER A 50 0.20 5.76 3.27
C SER A 50 -0.05 7.19 2.79
N ILE A 51 0.64 8.17 3.36
CA ILE A 51 0.57 9.58 2.94
C ILE A 51 1.10 9.72 1.52
N PHE A 52 2.24 9.09 1.21
CA PHE A 52 2.82 9.13 -0.14
C PHE A 52 1.91 8.46 -1.16
N CYS A 53 1.30 7.31 -0.83
CA CYS A 53 0.29 6.67 -1.68
C CYS A 53 -0.93 7.57 -1.93
N MET A 54 -1.41 8.29 -0.92
CA MET A 54 -2.52 9.26 -1.06
C MET A 54 -2.16 10.43 -1.97
N LEU A 55 -1.00 11.06 -1.74
CA LEU A 55 -0.51 12.15 -2.58
C LEU A 55 -0.35 11.70 -4.04
N PHE A 56 0.15 10.48 -4.24
CA PHE A 56 0.28 9.89 -5.57
C PHE A 56 -1.07 9.64 -6.26
N LEU A 57 -2.08 9.13 -5.53
CA LEU A 57 -3.44 8.97 -6.05
C LEU A 57 -4.06 10.31 -6.46
N ILE A 58 -3.89 11.35 -5.64
CA ILE A 58 -4.36 12.71 -5.96
C ILE A 58 -3.65 13.24 -7.22
N ALA A 59 -2.34 13.04 -7.33
CA ALA A 59 -1.59 13.44 -8.52
C ALA A 59 -2.08 12.73 -9.78
N LEU A 60 -2.32 11.40 -9.73
CA LEU A 60 -2.89 10.64 -10.83
C LEU A 60 -4.29 11.14 -11.23
N PHE A 61 -5.12 11.49 -10.27
CA PHE A 61 -6.43 12.07 -10.53
C PHE A 61 -6.32 13.40 -11.29
N VAL A 62 -5.45 14.31 -10.84
CA VAL A 62 -5.23 15.62 -11.48
C VAL A 62 -4.67 15.46 -12.89
N ILE A 63 -3.74 14.52 -13.10
CA ILE A 63 -3.19 14.21 -14.42
C ILE A 63 -4.30 13.68 -15.33
N GLY A 64 -5.10 12.72 -14.86
CA GLY A 64 -6.22 12.17 -15.62
C GLY A 64 -7.31 13.18 -15.95
N PHE A 65 -7.57 14.11 -15.04
CA PHE A 65 -8.50 15.21 -15.24
C PHE A 65 -8.02 16.18 -16.32
N LYS A 66 -6.71 16.49 -16.34
CA LYS A 66 -6.11 17.38 -17.35
C LYS A 66 -5.99 16.73 -18.73
N TRP A 67 -5.63 15.45 -18.79
CA TRP A 67 -5.42 14.77 -20.07
C TRP A 67 -6.73 14.45 -20.79
N ASN A 68 -7.83 14.28 -20.05
CA ASN A 68 -9.16 14.02 -20.60
C ASN A 68 -9.17 12.88 -21.65
N PHE A 69 -8.41 11.80 -21.38
CA PHE A 69 -8.18 10.69 -22.31
C PHE A 69 -9.47 9.97 -22.75
N LEU A 70 -10.53 10.06 -21.95
CA LEU A 70 -11.85 9.47 -22.26
C LEU A 70 -12.80 10.42 -23.02
N ALA A 71 -12.38 11.64 -23.36
CA ALA A 71 -13.21 12.54 -24.17
C ALA A 71 -13.33 12.02 -25.61
N THR A 72 -14.37 11.24 -25.84
CA THR A 72 -14.82 10.83 -27.17
C THR A 72 -15.73 11.92 -27.74
N LYS A 73 -15.63 12.20 -29.04
CA LYS A 73 -16.53 13.12 -29.76
C LYS A 73 -17.99 12.74 -29.49
N GLY A 74 -18.66 13.48 -28.60
CA GLY A 74 -20.04 13.22 -28.19
C GLY A 74 -20.36 13.45 -26.70
N PHE A 75 -19.37 13.36 -25.79
CA PHE A 75 -19.57 13.63 -24.36
C PHE A 75 -18.42 14.49 -23.81
N GLU A 76 -18.60 15.81 -23.76
CA GLU A 76 -17.52 16.78 -23.50
C GLU A 76 -17.06 16.83 -22.02
N ASP A 77 -17.84 16.27 -21.08
CA ASP A 77 -17.59 16.41 -19.63
C ASP A 77 -17.31 15.09 -18.88
N MET A 78 -16.51 14.19 -19.46
CA MET A 78 -16.08 12.93 -18.82
C MET A 78 -14.74 13.05 -18.05
N ARG A 79 -14.28 14.27 -17.74
CA ARG A 79 -12.98 14.55 -17.09
C ARG A 79 -12.83 13.89 -15.71
N TRP A 80 -13.94 13.77 -14.98
CA TRP A 80 -13.95 13.12 -13.67
C TRP A 80 -13.80 11.60 -13.78
N MET A 81 -14.34 10.98 -14.83
CA MET A 81 -14.17 9.55 -15.10
C MET A 81 -12.72 9.22 -15.51
N SER A 82 -12.08 10.04 -16.34
CA SER A 82 -10.68 9.80 -16.73
C SER A 82 -9.72 9.86 -15.53
N GLY A 83 -9.92 10.81 -14.62
CA GLY A 83 -9.20 10.86 -13.35
C GLY A 83 -9.47 9.62 -12.48
N TYR A 84 -10.72 9.20 -12.38
CA TYR A 84 -11.12 8.04 -11.58
C TYR A 84 -10.55 6.71 -12.11
N VAL A 85 -10.54 6.51 -13.43
CA VAL A 85 -9.98 5.30 -14.06
C VAL A 85 -8.47 5.16 -13.78
N LEU A 86 -7.70 6.26 -13.81
CA LEU A 86 -6.27 6.22 -13.48
C LEU A 86 -6.02 5.89 -12.00
N MET A 87 -6.81 6.46 -11.08
CA MET A 87 -6.77 6.06 -9.68
C MET A 87 -7.16 4.58 -9.49
N ALA A 88 -8.18 4.12 -10.21
CA ALA A 88 -8.65 2.74 -10.17
C ALA A 88 -7.54 1.78 -10.58
N ILE A 89 -6.86 2.02 -11.72
CA ILE A 89 -5.74 1.17 -12.20
C ILE A 89 -4.66 1.02 -11.12
N TRP A 90 -4.25 2.13 -10.49
CA TRP A 90 -3.22 2.10 -9.46
C TRP A 90 -3.67 1.35 -8.19
N SER A 91 -4.92 1.60 -7.74
CA SER A 91 -5.47 0.91 -6.57
C SER A 91 -5.65 -0.59 -6.81
N GLY A 92 -6.09 -0.97 -8.01
CA GLY A 92 -6.25 -2.36 -8.43
C GLY A 92 -4.92 -3.08 -8.53
N TYR A 93 -3.87 -2.42 -9.03
CA TYR A 93 -2.51 -2.94 -9.04
C TYR A 93 -2.02 -3.29 -7.62
N LEU A 94 -2.11 -2.33 -6.68
CA LEU A 94 -1.71 -2.55 -5.28
C LEU A 94 -2.47 -3.70 -4.62
N PHE A 95 -3.75 -3.85 -4.93
CA PHE A 95 -4.59 -4.91 -4.37
C PHE A 95 -4.26 -6.27 -4.99
N VAL A 96 -4.21 -6.36 -6.32
CA VAL A 96 -3.97 -7.62 -7.02
C VAL A 96 -2.57 -8.15 -6.73
N GLU A 97 -1.53 -7.32 -6.68
CA GLU A 97 -0.20 -7.80 -6.31
C GLU A 97 -0.13 -8.34 -4.88
N LYS A 98 -0.95 -7.81 -3.97
CA LYS A 98 -1.00 -8.25 -2.57
C LYS A 98 -1.76 -9.57 -2.41
N PHE A 99 -2.83 -9.79 -3.15
CA PHE A 99 -3.70 -10.97 -3.01
C PHE A 99 -3.41 -12.09 -4.01
N ILE A 100 -2.98 -11.75 -5.23
CA ILE A 100 -2.72 -12.69 -6.31
C ILE A 100 -1.41 -12.30 -7.01
N PRO A 101 -0.24 -12.67 -6.45
CA PRO A 101 1.05 -12.45 -7.10
C PRO A 101 1.26 -13.44 -8.26
N TYR A 102 0.36 -13.45 -9.24
CA TYR A 102 0.51 -14.25 -10.45
C TYR A 102 1.68 -13.66 -11.26
N LYS A 103 2.73 -14.46 -11.43
CA LYS A 103 3.91 -14.14 -12.22
C LYS A 103 4.09 -15.27 -13.22
N MET A 104 3.87 -14.98 -14.49
CA MET A 104 4.26 -15.90 -15.55
C MET A 104 5.78 -15.98 -15.62
N VAL A 105 6.32 -17.20 -15.57
CA VAL A 105 7.77 -17.47 -15.55
C VAL A 105 8.33 -17.77 -16.95
N ALA A 106 7.49 -18.25 -17.87
CA ALA A 106 7.87 -18.51 -19.25
C ALA A 106 6.68 -18.34 -20.21
N GLY A 107 6.93 -17.86 -21.44
CA GLY A 107 5.92 -17.69 -22.48
C GLY A 107 6.47 -17.01 -23.73
N THR A 108 5.79 -17.20 -24.87
CA THR A 108 6.10 -16.51 -26.14
C THR A 108 5.69 -15.04 -26.10
N ASN A 109 6.27 -14.18 -26.94
CA ASN A 109 5.98 -12.74 -26.98
C ASN A 109 4.47 -12.42 -27.08
N GLY A 110 3.71 -13.21 -27.86
CA GLY A 110 2.25 -13.04 -27.96
C GLY A 110 1.50 -13.37 -26.67
N GLN A 111 1.91 -14.42 -25.95
CA GLN A 111 1.31 -14.79 -24.66
C GLN A 111 1.59 -13.74 -23.58
N TRP A 112 2.76 -13.10 -23.60
CA TRP A 112 3.08 -11.97 -22.73
C TRP A 112 2.14 -10.79 -22.98
N ILE A 113 1.88 -10.44 -24.24
CA ILE A 113 0.96 -9.33 -24.59
C ILE A 113 -0.45 -9.61 -24.08
N VAL A 114 -1.00 -10.80 -24.38
CA VAL A 114 -2.35 -11.18 -23.93
C VAL A 114 -2.43 -11.19 -22.40
N TYR A 115 -1.39 -11.71 -21.73
CA TYR A 115 -1.30 -11.71 -20.29
C TYR A 115 -1.34 -10.31 -19.68
N TYR A 116 -0.56 -9.36 -20.19
CA TYR A 116 -0.56 -8.00 -19.69
C TYR A 116 -1.89 -7.28 -19.95
N ILE A 117 -2.55 -7.53 -21.08
CA ILE A 117 -3.87 -6.96 -21.38
C ILE A 117 -4.92 -7.48 -20.39
N ILE A 118 -4.99 -8.80 -20.17
CA ILE A 118 -5.93 -9.39 -19.21
C ILE A 118 -5.63 -8.88 -17.79
N LYS A 119 -4.35 -8.80 -17.43
CA LYS A 119 -3.91 -8.28 -16.13
C LYS A 119 -4.29 -6.81 -15.94
N LEU A 120 -4.16 -5.98 -16.98
CA LEU A 120 -4.57 -4.57 -16.96
C LEU A 120 -6.10 -4.44 -16.82
N LEU A 121 -6.88 -5.24 -17.55
CA LEU A 121 -8.34 -5.25 -17.40
C LEU A 121 -8.77 -5.64 -15.98
N LEU A 122 -8.13 -6.65 -15.39
CA LEU A 122 -8.35 -7.04 -14.00
C LEU A 122 -8.03 -5.88 -13.03
N PHE A 123 -6.93 -5.16 -13.25
CA PHE A 123 -6.57 -3.99 -12.44
C PHE A 123 -7.62 -2.88 -12.54
N VAL A 124 -8.19 -2.62 -13.72
CA VAL A 124 -9.25 -1.62 -13.89
C VAL A 124 -10.52 -2.07 -13.16
N VAL A 125 -10.99 -3.29 -13.40
CA VAL A 125 -12.26 -3.78 -12.83
C VAL A 125 -12.17 -3.84 -11.30
N ILE A 126 -11.14 -4.49 -10.76
CA ILE A 126 -10.91 -4.59 -9.32
C ILE A 126 -10.66 -3.18 -8.75
N GLY A 127 -9.88 -2.38 -9.47
CA GLY A 127 -9.54 -1.01 -9.14
C GLY A 127 -10.74 -0.10 -8.90
N VAL A 128 -11.77 -0.18 -9.75
CA VAL A 128 -13.00 0.62 -9.59
C VAL A 128 -13.67 0.29 -8.26
N PHE A 129 -13.73 -0.99 -7.89
CA PHE A 129 -14.30 -1.38 -6.59
C PHE A 129 -13.39 -1.02 -5.42
N THR A 130 -12.07 -1.20 -5.54
CA THR A 130 -11.12 -0.99 -4.43
C THR A 130 -10.79 0.49 -4.20
N ALA A 131 -10.85 1.34 -5.22
CA ALA A 131 -10.53 2.76 -5.13
C ALA A 131 -11.27 3.49 -3.98
N PRO A 132 -12.61 3.43 -3.86
CA PRO A 132 -13.31 4.11 -2.76
C PRO A 132 -12.89 3.61 -1.38
N PHE A 133 -12.69 2.29 -1.22
CA PHE A 133 -12.21 1.72 0.04
C PHE A 133 -10.78 2.15 0.36
N THR A 134 -9.87 2.19 -0.63
CA THR A 134 -8.49 2.64 -0.41
C THR A 134 -8.41 4.10 -0.01
N CYS A 135 -9.19 4.99 -0.65
CA CYS A 135 -9.28 6.40 -0.28
C CYS A 135 -9.84 6.57 1.14
N LEU A 136 -10.95 5.91 1.47
CA LEU A 136 -11.55 5.98 2.82
C LEU A 136 -10.59 5.48 3.90
N TRP A 137 -9.94 4.34 3.65
CA TRP A 137 -9.03 3.75 4.63
C TRP A 137 -7.76 4.58 4.83
N ALA A 138 -7.24 5.18 3.76
CA ALA A 138 -6.09 6.08 3.84
C ALA A 138 -6.43 7.37 4.61
N VAL A 139 -7.61 7.96 4.39
CA VAL A 139 -8.10 9.12 5.18
C VAL A 139 -8.26 8.75 6.65
N TYR A 140 -8.92 7.62 6.96
CA TYR A 140 -9.08 7.15 8.33
C TYR A 140 -7.73 6.96 9.04
N ARG A 141 -6.74 6.37 8.35
CA ARG A 141 -5.41 6.15 8.91
C ARG A 141 -4.68 7.46 9.20
N VAL A 142 -4.82 8.46 8.33
CA VAL A 142 -4.24 9.80 8.54
C VAL A 142 -4.87 10.48 9.75
N ILE A 143 -6.20 10.47 9.86
CA ILE A 143 -6.91 11.06 11.02
C ILE A 143 -6.48 10.39 12.32
N ARG A 144 -6.36 9.06 12.35
CA ARG A 144 -5.88 8.31 13.52
C ARG A 144 -4.38 8.51 13.80
N ALA A 145 -3.58 8.93 12.83
CA ALA A 145 -2.17 9.23 13.03
C ALA A 145 -1.95 10.61 13.68
N PHE A 146 -2.88 11.55 13.46
CA PHE A 146 -2.85 12.90 14.05
C PHE A 146 -3.54 12.99 15.43
N ARG A 147 -4.42 12.05 15.78
CA ARG A 147 -5.03 11.91 17.12
C ARG A 147 -4.22 10.95 17.99
#